data_AF-E6SWT9-F1
#
_entry.id   AF-E6SWT9-F1
#
_cell.length_a   1.000
_cell.length_b   1.000
_cell.length_c   1.000
_cell.angle_alpha   90.00
_cell.angle_beta   90.00
_cell.angle_gamma   90.00
#
_symmetry.space_group_name_H-M   'P 1'
#
loop_
_entity.id
_entity.type
_entity.pdbx_description
1 polymer ?
#
loop_
_entity_poly.entity_id
_entity_poly.type
_entity_poly.pdbx_seq_one_letter_code
_entity_poly.pdbx_strand_id
1 'polypeptide(L)'
;MDSNLLYTNSSDSLMLARNAQAQISQKELEIKLLDIHNQYTYSDPYSYSSDRMKRQTMEMEILNLKNNRDMHINNAIDYALILAEQEMLSRNSFSMAAIAIDSISTFLSSQKLGFRISMTSYMKIAELSSKLLFSGIEYLNLKTAIEKLKFIV
;
A
#
# COMPACT_ATOMS: atom_id res chain seq x y z
N MET A 1 -22.98 3.23 2.80
CA MET A 1 -22.00 4.33 2.97
C MET A 1 -22.03 5.15 1.69
N ASP A 2 -21.77 6.45 1.78
CA ASP A 2 -21.67 7.31 0.60
C ASP A 2 -20.44 6.93 -0.25
N SER A 3 -20.60 6.86 -1.57
CA SER A 3 -19.54 6.48 -2.51
C SER A 3 -18.38 7.46 -2.49
N ASN A 4 -18.66 8.76 -2.32
CA ASN A 4 -17.62 9.79 -2.19
C ASN A 4 -16.81 9.59 -0.90
N LEU A 5 -17.48 9.26 0.21
CA LEU A 5 -16.82 8.98 1.48
C LEU A 5 -15.89 7.77 1.38
N LEU A 6 -16.33 6.69 0.72
CA LEU A 6 -15.50 5.49 0.53
C LEU A 6 -14.27 5.78 -0.34
N TYR A 7 -14.44 6.56 -1.41
CA TYR A 7 -13.33 6.99 -2.26
C TYR A 7 -12.32 7.82 -1.46
N THR A 8 -12.79 8.83 -0.71
CA THR A 8 -11.92 9.67 0.13
C THR A 8 -11.19 8.83 1.18
N ASN A 9 -11.89 7.94 1.89
CA ASN A 9 -11.26 7.06 2.88
C ASN A 9 -10.19 6.13 2.28
N SER A 10 -10.43 5.63 1.07
CA SER A 10 -9.43 4.84 0.34
C SER A 10 -8.20 5.69 -0.02
N SER A 11 -8.43 6.90 -0.57
CA SER A 11 -7.38 7.85 -0.92
C SER A 11 -6.54 8.28 0.28
N ASP A 12 -7.18 8.62 1.39
CA ASP A 12 -6.52 9.05 2.62
C ASP A 12 -5.68 7.91 3.21
N SER A 13 -6.23 6.70 3.23
CA SER A 13 -5.49 5.51 3.67
C SER A 13 -4.27 5.26 2.78
N LEU A 14 -4.41 5.39 1.46
CA LEU A 14 -3.29 5.26 0.53
C LEU A 14 -2.23 6.36 0.74
N MET A 15 -2.65 7.59 1.02
CA MET A 15 -1.73 8.69 1.35
C MET A 15 -0.92 8.39 2.62
N LEU A 16 -1.55 7.85 3.66
CA LEU A 16 -0.86 7.43 4.88
C LEU A 16 0.15 6.31 4.60
N ALA A 17 -0.20 5.33 3.76
CA ALA A 17 0.73 4.29 3.32
C ALA A 17 1.94 4.88 2.55
N ARG A 18 1.71 5.85 1.66
CA ARG A 18 2.79 6.54 0.93
C ARG A 18 3.71 7.30 1.88
N ASN A 19 3.15 8.00 2.86
CA ASN A 19 3.92 8.74 3.86
C ASN A 19 4.77 7.79 4.71
N ALA A 20 4.22 6.64 5.14
CA ALA A 20 4.98 5.63 5.85
C ALA A 20 6.12 5.07 4.98
N GLN A 21 5.85 4.79 3.70
CA GLN A 21 6.89 4.32 2.76
C GLN A 21 8.00 5.36 2.54
N ALA A 22 7.67 6.64 2.44
CA ALA A 22 8.68 7.71 2.32
C ALA A 22 9.61 7.75 3.55
N GLN A 23 9.05 7.62 4.75
CA GLN A 23 9.82 7.56 5.99
C GLN A 23 10.70 6.31 6.07
N ILE A 24 10.21 5.15 5.60
CA ILE A 24 11.02 3.93 5.49
C ILE A 24 12.23 4.20 4.60
N SER A 25 12.01 4.71 3.38
CA SER A 25 13.09 5.00 2.43
C SER A 25 14.11 5.99 2.99
N GLN A 26 13.65 7.00 3.74
CA GLN A 26 14.54 7.97 4.40
C GLN A 26 15.43 7.30 5.46
N LYS A 27 14.86 6.45 6.31
CA LYS A 27 15.63 5.75 7.36
C LYS A 27 16.57 4.70 6.77
N GLU A 28 16.16 4.00 5.71
CA GLU A 28 17.04 3.09 4.99
C GLU A 28 18.23 3.81 4.36
N LEU A 29 18.02 5.04 3.86
CA LEU A 29 19.12 5.89 3.40
C LEU A 29 20.03 6.33 4.55
N GLU A 30 19.47 6.72 5.69
CA GLU A 30 20.24 7.11 6.87
C GLU A 30 21.12 5.97 7.40
N ILE A 31 20.59 4.73 7.45
CA ILE A 31 21.38 3.54 7.79
C ILE A 31 22.54 3.35 6.80
N LYS A 32 22.32 3.52 5.49
CA LYS A 32 23.40 3.41 4.50
C LYS A 32 24.47 4.47 4.68
N LEU A 33 24.08 5.70 5.01
CA LEU A 33 25.03 6.77 5.31
C LEU A 33 25.84 6.49 6.57
N LEU A 34 25.19 5.89 7.58
CA LEU A 34 25.86 5.43 8.79
C LEU A 34 26.86 4.31 8.51
N ASP A 35 26.51 3.36 7.64
CA ASP A 35 27.41 2.27 7.21
C ASP A 35 28.63 2.83 6.46
N ILE A 36 28.43 3.80 5.57
CA ILE A 36 29.52 4.52 4.89
C ILE A 36 30.38 5.26 5.92
N HIS A 37 29.78 6.00 6.85
CA HIS A 37 30.52 6.70 7.90
C HIS A 37 31.42 5.73 8.67
N ASN A 38 30.86 4.61 9.15
CA ASN A 38 31.60 3.59 9.90
C ASN A 38 32.74 2.95 9.09
N GLN A 39 32.66 2.92 7.76
CA GLN A 39 33.72 2.39 6.90
C GLN A 39 34.96 3.31 6.83
N TYR A 40 34.77 4.63 6.93
CA TYR A 40 35.82 5.63 6.70
C TYR A 40 36.26 6.40 7.95
N THR A 41 35.57 6.26 9.08
CA THR A 41 35.97 6.88 10.35
C THR A 41 36.99 5.99 11.07
N TYR A 42 38.10 6.58 11.51
CA TYR A 42 39.09 5.88 12.34
C TYR A 42 38.40 5.35 13.59
N SER A 43 38.61 4.06 13.91
CA SER A 43 37.83 3.32 14.90
C SER A 43 38.00 3.88 16.32
N ASP A 44 37.13 4.82 16.69
CA ASP A 44 36.84 5.20 18.08
C ASP A 44 35.80 4.22 18.65
N PRO A 45 36.16 3.42 19.67
CA PRO A 45 35.25 2.46 20.30
C PRO A 45 33.95 3.09 20.82
N TYR A 46 33.97 4.36 21.23
CA TYR A 46 32.78 5.07 21.73
C TYR A 46 31.81 5.45 20.60
N SER A 47 32.33 5.95 19.46
CA SER A 47 31.53 6.24 18.26
C SER A 47 30.83 4.98 17.76
N TYR A 48 31.57 3.87 17.67
CA TYR A 48 31.08 2.58 17.19
C TYR A 48 29.88 2.06 18.00
N SER A 49 29.95 2.13 19.34
CA SER A 49 28.84 1.71 20.20
C SER A 49 27.60 2.59 20.02
N SER A 50 27.79 3.90 19.85
CA SER A 50 26.69 4.85 19.67
C SER A 50 25.97 4.66 18.34
N ASP A 51 26.72 4.40 17.27
CA ASP A 51 26.17 4.21 15.92
C ASP A 51 25.44 2.88 15.81
N ARG A 52 25.90 1.83 16.50
CA ARG A 52 25.16 0.57 16.62
C ARG A 52 23.79 0.77 17.29
N MET A 53 23.71 1.57 18.35
CA MET A 53 22.43 1.88 19.00
C MET A 53 21.50 2.68 18.09
N LYS A 54 22.01 3.73 17.43
CA LYS A 54 21.22 4.50 16.43
C LYS A 54 20.66 3.60 15.34
N ARG A 55 21.49 2.69 14.81
CA ARG A 55 21.08 1.70 13.80
C ARG A 55 19.93 0.83 14.29
N GLN A 56 20.04 0.27 15.49
CA GLN A 56 18.98 -0.56 16.07
C GLN A 56 17.67 0.22 16.25
N THR A 57 17.74 1.47 16.70
CA THR A 57 16.56 2.34 16.82
C THR A 57 15.89 2.55 15.46
N MET A 58 16.67 2.90 14.43
CA MET A 58 16.14 3.08 13.07
C MET A 58 15.52 1.80 12.50
N GLU A 59 16.12 0.64 12.74
CA GLU A 59 15.59 -0.65 12.31
C GLU A 59 14.23 -0.97 12.96
N MET A 60 14.10 -0.70 14.27
CA MET A 60 12.84 -0.86 14.99
C MET A 60 11.75 0.10 14.48
N GLU A 61 12.11 1.35 14.19
CA GLU A 61 11.21 2.32 13.60
C GLU A 61 10.76 1.91 12.19
N ILE A 62 11.67 1.38 11.37
CA ILE A 62 11.34 0.83 10.05
C ILE A 62 10.34 -0.32 10.17
N LEU A 63 10.49 -1.22 11.15
CA LEU A 63 9.54 -2.32 11.37
C LEU A 63 8.14 -1.79 11.71
N ASN A 64 8.04 -0.82 12.61
CA ASN A 64 6.77 -0.18 12.95
C ASN A 64 6.13 0.54 11.75
N LEU A 65 6.95 1.26 10.97
CA LEU A 65 6.48 1.93 9.75
C LEU A 65 6.00 0.93 8.70
N LYS A 66 6.65 -0.23 8.55
CA LYS A 66 6.20 -1.31 7.65
C LYS A 66 4.83 -1.84 8.08
N ASN A 67 4.63 -2.11 9.37
CA ASN A 67 3.34 -2.54 9.89
C ASN A 67 2.23 -1.49 9.64
N ASN A 68 2.52 -0.21 9.93
CA ASN A 68 1.59 0.89 9.68
C ASN A 68 1.24 1.03 8.19
N ARG A 69 2.26 0.97 7.31
CA ARG A 69 2.07 1.00 5.86
C ARG A 69 1.15 -0.13 5.41
N ASP A 70 1.42 -1.36 5.83
CA ASP A 70 0.67 -2.54 5.40
C ASP A 70 -0.78 -2.51 5.92
N MET A 71 -1.00 -2.01 7.14
CA MET A 71 -2.35 -1.73 7.66
C MET A 71 -3.08 -0.70 6.80
N HIS A 72 -2.43 0.42 6.46
CA HIS A 72 -3.05 1.46 5.63
C HIS A 72 -3.32 1.01 4.20
N ILE A 73 -2.47 0.16 3.61
CA ILE A 73 -2.72 -0.48 2.31
C ILE A 73 -3.97 -1.36 2.40
N ASN A 74 -4.09 -2.21 3.41
CA ASN A 74 -5.27 -3.06 3.60
C ASN A 74 -6.54 -2.22 3.73
N ASN A 75 -6.52 -1.17 4.55
CA ASN A 75 -7.66 -0.25 4.68
C ASN A 75 -8.03 0.41 3.34
N ALA A 76 -7.03 0.86 2.57
CA ALA A 76 -7.26 1.47 1.26
C ALA A 76 -7.94 0.49 0.30
N ILE A 77 -7.47 -0.77 0.28
CA ILE A 77 -8.06 -1.86 -0.50
C ILE A 77 -9.49 -2.12 -0.03
N ASP A 78 -9.74 -2.28 1.26
CA ASP A 78 -11.07 -2.59 1.78
C ASP A 78 -12.11 -1.53 1.40
N TYR A 79 -11.78 -0.25 1.58
CA TYR A 79 -12.66 0.85 1.16
C TYR A 79 -12.92 0.83 -0.36
N ALA A 80 -11.89 0.56 -1.16
CA ALA A 80 -12.03 0.50 -2.62
C ALA A 80 -12.87 -0.70 -3.08
N LEU A 81 -12.76 -1.85 -2.42
CA LEU A 81 -13.57 -3.05 -2.73
C LEU A 81 -15.03 -2.88 -2.30
N ILE A 82 -15.29 -2.19 -1.17
CA ILE A 82 -16.67 -1.84 -0.77
C ILE A 82 -17.27 -0.85 -1.78
N LEU A 83 -16.48 0.11 -2.25
CA LEU A 83 -16.92 1.05 -3.30
C LEU A 83 -17.22 0.32 -4.61
N ALA A 84 -16.37 -0.62 -5.02
CA ALA A 84 -16.58 -1.44 -6.21
C ALA A 84 -17.91 -2.20 -6.15
N GLU A 85 -18.20 -2.83 -5.01
CA GLU A 85 -19.46 -3.54 -4.81
C GLU A 85 -20.68 -2.62 -4.93
N GLN A 86 -20.60 -1.40 -4.39
CA GLN A 86 -21.70 -0.42 -4.52
C GLN A 86 -21.90 0.03 -5.96
N GLU A 87 -20.82 0.30 -6.70
CA GLU A 87 -20.89 0.71 -8.10
C GLU A 87 -21.46 -0.38 -9.01
N MET A 88 -21.23 -1.65 -8.68
CA MET A 88 -21.87 -2.76 -9.38
C MET A 88 -23.40 -2.75 -9.24
N LEU A 89 -23.94 -2.21 -8.14
CA LEU A 89 -25.39 -2.12 -7.91
C LEU A 89 -26.01 -0.87 -8.56
N SER A 90 -25.27 0.23 -8.68
CA SER A 90 -25.80 1.53 -9.13
C SER A 90 -25.71 1.79 -10.65
N ARG A 91 -25.04 0.92 -11.43
CA ARG A 91 -24.81 1.08 -12.89
C ARG A 91 -24.19 2.44 -13.26
N ASN A 92 -23.10 2.80 -12.58
CA ASN A 92 -22.34 4.01 -12.89
C ASN A 92 -21.42 3.79 -14.10
N SER A 93 -21.44 4.72 -15.06
CA SER A 93 -20.55 4.70 -16.24
C SER A 93 -19.12 5.10 -15.92
N PHE A 94 -18.90 5.79 -14.80
CA PHE A 94 -17.59 6.18 -14.30
C PHE A 94 -17.34 5.51 -12.94
N SER A 95 -16.26 4.73 -12.85
CA SER A 95 -15.95 3.95 -11.67
C SER A 95 -14.86 4.65 -10.84
N MET A 96 -15.27 5.27 -9.73
CA MET A 96 -14.34 5.79 -8.72
C MET A 96 -13.61 4.64 -8.02
N ALA A 97 -14.26 3.48 -7.89
CA ALA A 97 -13.60 2.27 -7.41
C ALA A 97 -12.40 1.88 -8.29
N ALA A 98 -12.57 1.90 -9.62
CA ALA A 98 -11.49 1.58 -10.55
C ALA A 98 -10.28 2.52 -10.34
N ILE A 99 -10.53 3.82 -10.19
CA ILE A 99 -9.47 4.83 -9.95
C ILE A 99 -8.74 4.57 -8.63
N ALA A 100 -9.49 4.29 -7.56
CA ALA A 100 -8.90 3.97 -6.25
C ALA A 100 -8.04 2.70 -6.33
N ILE A 101 -8.57 1.64 -6.93
CA ILE A 101 -7.88 0.36 -7.12
C ILE A 101 -6.62 0.51 -7.98
N ASP A 102 -6.68 1.28 -9.07
CA ASP A 102 -5.53 1.53 -9.92
C ASP A 102 -4.44 2.34 -9.22
N SER A 103 -4.85 3.31 -8.38
CA SER A 103 -3.93 4.10 -7.57
C SER A 103 -3.17 3.23 -6.55
N ILE A 104 -3.88 2.29 -5.91
CA ILE A 104 -3.29 1.30 -5.00
C ILE A 104 -2.35 0.35 -5.77
N SER A 105 -2.82 -0.21 -6.88
CA SER A 105 -2.06 -1.14 -7.72
C SER A 105 -0.76 -0.53 -8.23
N THR A 106 -0.83 0.74 -8.65
CA THR A 106 0.34 1.50 -9.10
C THR A 106 1.34 1.72 -7.97
N PHE A 107 0.85 2.08 -6.78
CA PHE A 107 1.71 2.22 -5.60
C PHE A 107 2.42 0.91 -5.27
N LEU A 108 1.69 -0.20 -5.13
CA LEU A 108 2.24 -1.52 -4.84
C LEU A 108 3.30 -1.96 -5.85
N SER A 109 3.00 -1.82 -7.15
CA SER A 109 3.92 -2.19 -8.23
C SER A 109 5.19 -1.34 -8.23
N SER A 110 5.07 -0.03 -8.01
CA SER A 110 6.21 0.90 -8.04
C SER A 110 7.20 0.65 -6.91
N GLN A 111 6.71 0.25 -5.74
CA GLN A 111 7.51 0.10 -4.54
C GLN A 111 8.06 -1.33 -4.35
N LYS A 112 7.61 -2.32 -5.16
CA LYS A 112 8.00 -3.74 -5.06
C LYS A 112 7.93 -4.27 -3.63
N LEU A 113 6.85 -3.94 -2.93
CA LEU A 113 6.68 -4.26 -1.52
C LEU A 113 6.45 -5.76 -1.34
N GLY A 114 7.06 -6.35 -0.30
CA GLY A 114 6.66 -7.65 0.24
C GLY A 114 5.35 -7.56 1.03
N PHE A 115 4.33 -6.91 0.46
CA PHE A 115 3.03 -6.71 1.07
C PHE A 115 2.23 -8.03 1.05
N ARG A 116 1.53 -8.32 2.14
CA ARG A 116 0.56 -9.41 2.22
C ARG A 116 -0.82 -8.84 2.47
N ILE A 117 -1.72 -9.10 1.53
CA ILE A 117 -3.11 -8.72 1.65
C ILE A 117 -3.81 -9.54 2.73
N SER A 118 -4.81 -8.94 3.39
CA SER A 118 -5.69 -9.67 4.29
C SER A 118 -6.47 -10.76 3.55
N MET A 119 -6.71 -11.89 4.21
CA MET A 119 -7.48 -13.00 3.62
C MET A 119 -8.90 -12.56 3.21
N THR A 120 -9.51 -11.66 4.01
CA THR A 120 -10.84 -11.12 3.73
C THR A 120 -10.86 -10.31 2.44
N SER A 121 -9.90 -9.40 2.26
CA SER A 121 -9.80 -8.58 1.05
C SER A 121 -9.48 -9.45 -0.17
N TYR A 122 -8.62 -10.46 -0.02
CA TYR A 122 -8.29 -11.42 -1.09
C TYR A 122 -9.53 -12.18 -1.57
N MET A 123 -10.33 -12.73 -0.65
CA MET A 123 -11.58 -13.40 -0.99
C MET A 123 -12.55 -12.45 -1.70
N LYS A 124 -12.65 -11.20 -1.25
CA LYS A 124 -13.53 -10.20 -1.85
C LYS A 124 -13.09 -9.78 -3.25
N ILE A 125 -11.78 -9.70 -3.51
CA ILE A 125 -11.23 -9.51 -4.87
C ILE A 125 -11.65 -10.67 -5.77
N ALA A 126 -11.51 -11.92 -5.32
CA ALA A 126 -11.89 -13.09 -6.10
C ALA A 126 -13.40 -13.11 -6.41
N GLU A 127 -14.23 -12.75 -5.43
CA GLU A 127 -15.67 -12.62 -5.61
C GLU A 127 -16.02 -11.55 -6.65
N LEU A 128 -15.48 -10.33 -6.52
CA LEU A 128 -15.73 -9.23 -7.46
C LEU A 128 -15.22 -9.55 -8.86
N SER A 129 -14.02 -10.15 -8.96
CA SER A 129 -13.45 -10.68 -10.21
C SER A 129 -14.45 -11.62 -10.89
N SER A 130 -15.00 -12.59 -10.17
CA SER A 130 -15.99 -13.53 -10.73
C SER A 130 -17.27 -12.84 -11.20
N LYS A 131 -17.79 -11.87 -10.44
CA LYS A 131 -19.00 -11.11 -10.79
C LYS A 131 -18.79 -10.26 -12.04
N LEU A 132 -17.61 -9.66 -12.18
CA LEU A 132 -17.21 -8.82 -13.30
C LEU A 132 -16.86 -9.60 -14.57
N LEU A 133 -16.62 -10.92 -14.48
CA LEU A 133 -16.42 -11.75 -15.68
C LEU A 133 -17.67 -11.79 -16.55
N PHE A 134 -18.85 -11.83 -15.92
CA PHE A 134 -20.16 -11.92 -16.60
C PHE A 134 -20.88 -10.57 -16.72
N SER A 135 -20.23 -9.47 -16.39
CA SER A 135 -20.83 -8.13 -16.46
C SER A 135 -20.66 -7.50 -17.85
N GLY A 136 -21.48 -6.48 -18.15
CA GLY A 136 -21.43 -5.76 -19.41
C GLY A 136 -20.19 -4.86 -19.57
N ILE A 137 -20.04 -4.29 -20.77
CA ILE A 137 -18.89 -3.46 -21.14
C ILE A 137 -18.77 -2.19 -20.30
N GLU A 138 -19.86 -1.74 -19.70
CA GLU A 138 -19.92 -0.61 -18.77
C GLU A 138 -19.00 -0.79 -17.54
N TYR A 139 -18.65 -2.03 -17.19
CA TYR A 139 -17.77 -2.34 -16.07
C TYR A 139 -16.32 -2.62 -16.48
N LEU A 140 -15.94 -2.40 -17.74
CA LEU A 140 -14.61 -2.75 -18.26
C LEU A 140 -13.47 -2.13 -17.44
N ASN A 141 -13.61 -0.87 -17.03
CA ASN A 141 -12.60 -0.16 -16.24
C ASN A 141 -12.42 -0.84 -14.86
N LEU A 142 -13.53 -1.13 -14.18
CA LEU A 142 -13.50 -1.79 -12.88
C LEU A 142 -12.97 -3.22 -12.97
N LYS A 143 -13.38 -3.97 -14.01
CA LYS A 143 -12.88 -5.32 -14.30
C LYS A 143 -11.36 -5.31 -14.47
N THR A 144 -10.84 -4.39 -15.28
CA THR A 144 -9.39 -4.28 -15.54
C THR A 144 -8.64 -3.94 -14.26
N ALA A 145 -9.15 -3.00 -13.47
CA ALA A 145 -8.54 -2.59 -12.20
C ALA A 145 -8.51 -3.74 -11.18
N ILE A 146 -9.61 -4.49 -11.02
CA ILE A 146 -9.70 -5.65 -10.11
C ILE A 146 -8.74 -6.77 -10.53
N GLU A 147 -8.68 -7.12 -11.82
CA GLU A 147 -7.75 -8.16 -12.30
C GLU A 147 -6.28 -7.74 -12.09
N LYS A 148 -5.97 -6.47 -12.34
CA LYS A 148 -4.64 -5.92 -12.07
C LYS A 148 -4.28 -6.01 -10.60
N LEU A 149 -5.19 -5.60 -9.70
CA LEU A 149 -4.95 -5.69 -8.26
C LEU A 149 -4.72 -7.14 -7.83
N LYS A 150 -5.56 -8.08 -8.29
CA LYS A 150 -5.47 -9.51 -8.02
C LYS A 150 -4.13 -10.14 -8.41
N PHE A 151 -3.50 -9.64 -9.48
CA PHE A 151 -2.18 -10.12 -9.91
C PHE A 151 -1.04 -9.60 -9.04
N ILE A 152 -1.22 -8.43 -8.41
CA ILE A 152 -0.18 -7.75 -7.63
C ILE A 152 -0.15 -8.22 -6.18
N VAL A 153 -1.32 -8.56 -5.61
CA VAL A 153 -1.50 -8.86 -4.17
C VAL A 153 -1.51 -10.34 -3.83
#